data_AF-X0V082-F1
#
_entry.id   AF-X0V082-F1
#
_cell.length_a   1.000
_cell.length_b   1.000
_cell.length_c   1.000
_cell.angle_alpha   90.00
_cell.angle_beta   90.00
_cell.angle_gamma   90.00
#
_symmetry.space_group_name_H-M   'P 1'
#
loop_
_entity.id
_entity.type
_entity.pdbx_description
1 polymer ?
#
loop_
_entity_poly.entity_id
_entity_poly.type
_entity_poly.pdbx_seq_one_letter_code
_entity_poly.pdbx_strand_id
1 'polypeptide(L)'
;MAVSKNSEPKKQTKVITIRIDKELNENLDRMKERIGINKNSLIKNYLELSKYFLKRKSTIQSLNDRDLVVVKRSFLRNLIDCLKETEQIYFGDKLGEFINDIARIYGKQEDLQYKIDFCDNLGFFNNLLDESNYVLVEKKFGPAKFVEAFYTDYLNKK
;
A
#
# COMPACT_ATOMS: atom_id res chain seq x y z
N MET A 1 -28.26 27.92 24.79
CA MET A 1 -27.99 26.71 23.98
C MET A 1 -26.52 26.71 23.63
N ALA A 2 -25.72 25.85 24.26
CA ALA A 2 -24.28 25.73 23.98
C ALA A 2 -24.08 24.49 23.10
N VAL A 3 -23.56 24.69 21.89
CA VAL A 3 -23.24 23.63 20.95
C VAL A 3 -22.00 22.90 21.46
N SER A 4 -22.17 21.60 21.73
CA SER A 4 -21.12 20.68 22.15
C SER A 4 -20.04 20.55 21.06
N LYS A 5 -18.78 20.79 21.43
CA LYS A 5 -17.61 20.42 20.62
C LYS A 5 -17.57 18.89 20.51
N ASN A 6 -17.94 18.35 19.36
CA ASN A 6 -17.63 16.97 18.99
C ASN A 6 -16.11 16.80 19.02
N SER A 7 -15.60 16.12 20.04
CA SER A 7 -14.22 15.69 20.11
C SER A 7 -14.09 14.41 19.31
N GLU A 8 -13.25 14.42 18.27
CA GLU A 8 -12.92 13.21 17.53
C GLU A 8 -12.37 12.13 18.50
N PRO A 9 -12.75 10.85 18.32
CA PRO A 9 -12.28 9.78 19.19
C PRO A 9 -10.77 9.63 19.05
N LYS A 10 -10.03 9.94 20.11
CA LYS A 10 -8.57 9.73 20.20
C LYS A 10 -8.26 8.27 19.87
N LYS A 11 -7.50 8.04 18.78
CA LYS A 11 -6.97 6.70 18.42
C LYS A 11 -6.34 6.07 19.67
N GLN A 12 -6.89 4.94 20.12
CA GLN A 12 -6.33 4.19 21.23
C GLN A 12 -4.93 3.69 20.84
N THR A 13 -3.90 4.30 21.42
CA THR A 13 -2.52 3.89 21.20
C THR A 13 -2.13 2.85 22.24
N LYS A 14 -1.46 1.78 21.81
CA LYS A 14 -0.87 0.76 22.69
C LYS A 14 0.65 0.82 22.56
N VAL A 15 1.35 0.77 23.67
CA VAL A 15 2.82 0.73 23.71
C VAL A 15 3.29 -0.72 23.73
N ILE A 16 4.20 -1.07 22.84
CA ILE A 16 4.83 -2.38 22.77
C ILE A 16 6.34 -2.16 22.91
N THR A 17 6.99 -2.89 23.81
CA THR A 17 8.45 -2.90 23.95
C THR A 17 9.00 -4.15 23.30
N ILE A 18 9.86 -4.00 22.29
CA ILE A 18 10.47 -5.12 21.55
C ILE A 18 11.97 -5.08 21.83
N ARG A 19 12.52 -6.20 22.32
CA ARG A 19 13.97 -6.40 22.43
C ARG A 19 14.45 -7.04 21.14
N ILE A 20 15.46 -6.44 20.51
CA ILE A 20 16.09 -6.94 19.29
C ILE A 20 17.56 -7.26 19.58
N ASP A 21 18.11 -8.25 18.87
CA ASP A 21 19.53 -8.54 18.93
C ASP A 21 20.36 -7.45 18.22
N LYS A 22 21.69 -7.55 18.39
CA LYS A 22 22.65 -6.59 17.85
C LYS A 22 22.64 -6.58 16.32
N GLU A 23 22.54 -7.76 15.68
CA GLU A 23 22.58 -7.89 14.23
C GLU A 23 21.36 -7.22 13.57
N LEU A 24 20.16 -7.47 14.09
CA LEU A 24 18.94 -6.83 13.62
C LEU A 24 19.00 -5.30 13.82
N ASN A 25 19.55 -4.84 14.95
CA ASN A 25 19.71 -3.41 15.20
C ASN A 25 20.65 -2.73 14.18
N GLU A 26 21.79 -3.36 13.86
CA GLU A 26 22.74 -2.87 12.86
C GLU A 26 22.15 -2.91 11.45
N ASN A 27 21.37 -3.94 11.11
CA ASN A 27 20.62 -4.03 9.86
C ASN A 27 19.64 -2.86 9.71
N LEU A 28 18.88 -2.54 10.76
CA LEU A 28 17.95 -1.41 10.75
C LEU A 28 18.69 -0.07 10.59
N ASP A 29 19.88 0.10 11.17
CA ASP A 29 20.69 1.30 10.96
C ASP A 29 21.13 1.46 9.50
N ARG A 30 21.65 0.40 8.88
CA ARG A 30 22.04 0.45 7.45
C ARG A 30 20.85 0.78 6.54
N MET A 31 19.67 0.22 6.84
CA MET A 31 18.47 0.46 6.04
C MET A 31 17.94 1.88 6.20
N LYS A 32 17.95 2.44 7.42
CA LYS A 32 17.50 3.81 7.68
C LYS A 32 18.32 4.82 6.86
N GLU A 33 19.64 4.61 6.74
CA GLU A 33 20.56 5.47 5.99
C GLU A 33 20.28 5.40 4.49
N ARG A 34 20.05 4.19 3.97
CA ARG A 34 19.75 3.98 2.55
C ARG A 34 18.42 4.61 2.13
N ILE A 35 17.42 4.59 3.01
CA ILE A 35 16.04 5.03 2.70
C ILE A 35 15.83 6.50 3.12
N GLY A 36 16.70 7.06 3.95
CA GLY A 36 16.60 8.46 4.40
C GLY A 36 15.50 8.70 5.45
N ILE A 37 15.09 7.67 6.18
CA ILE A 37 14.05 7.77 7.23
C ILE A 37 14.62 7.42 8.60
N ASN A 38 13.98 7.88 9.67
CA ASN A 38 14.41 7.52 11.02
C ASN A 38 14.05 6.04 11.35
N LYS A 39 14.83 5.45 12.26
CA LYS A 39 14.69 4.03 12.64
C LYS A 39 13.30 3.69 13.18
N ASN A 40 12.67 4.58 13.95
CA ASN A 40 11.34 4.35 14.50
C ASN A 40 10.27 4.30 13.41
N SER A 41 10.33 5.20 12.44
CA SER A 41 9.45 5.20 11.27
C SER A 41 9.66 3.93 10.44
N LEU A 42 10.91 3.52 10.21
CA LEU A 42 11.22 2.27 9.51
C LEU A 42 10.57 1.06 10.21
N ILE A 43 10.74 0.93 11.53
CA ILE A 43 10.16 -0.15 12.32
C ILE A 43 8.63 -0.11 12.23
N LYS A 44 8.02 1.07 12.38
CA LYS A 44 6.56 1.24 12.27
C LYS A 44 6.07 0.80 10.90
N ASN A 45 6.73 1.18 9.81
CA ASN A 45 6.33 0.78 8.46
C ASN A 45 6.36 -0.75 8.30
N TYR A 46 7.41 -1.43 8.79
CA TYR A 46 7.45 -2.90 8.78
C TYR A 46 6.36 -3.55 9.62
N LEU A 47 6.02 -2.97 10.78
CA LEU A 47 4.91 -3.44 11.60
C LEU A 47 3.56 -3.19 10.92
N GLU A 48 3.39 -2.06 10.23
CA GLU A 48 2.18 -1.74 9.47
C GLU A 48 1.94 -2.76 8.35
N LEU A 49 2.99 -3.31 7.74
CA LEU A 49 2.85 -4.40 6.76
C LEU A 49 2.17 -5.66 7.34
N SER A 50 2.20 -5.86 8.66
CA SER A 50 1.50 -6.98 9.30
C SER A 50 -0.03 -6.88 9.18
N LYS A 51 -0.56 -5.71 8.83
CA LYS A 51 -1.99 -5.52 8.50
C LYS A 51 -2.38 -6.13 7.15
N TYR A 52 -1.41 -6.54 6.36
CA TYR A 52 -1.65 -7.03 5.01
C TYR A 52 -1.13 -8.47 4.84
N PHE A 53 -0.08 -8.82 5.59
CA PHE A 53 0.64 -10.07 5.40
C PHE A 53 0.92 -10.83 6.68
N LEU A 54 0.84 -12.15 6.59
CA LEU A 54 1.33 -13.12 7.56
C LEU A 54 2.64 -13.72 7.04
N LYS A 55 3.73 -13.48 7.78
CA LYS A 55 4.99 -14.18 7.53
C LYS A 55 4.95 -15.55 8.21
N ARG A 56 4.75 -16.63 7.44
CA ARG A 56 4.97 -18.01 7.89
C ARG A 56 6.40 -18.44 7.57
N LYS A 57 6.90 -19.51 8.22
CA LYS A 57 8.32 -19.94 8.22
C LYS A 57 9.06 -19.78 6.88
N SER A 58 8.41 -20.08 5.77
CA SER A 58 8.98 -20.00 4.41
C SER A 58 8.15 -19.19 3.41
N THR A 59 7.01 -18.61 3.80
CA THR A 59 6.09 -17.94 2.86
C THR A 59 5.53 -16.65 3.45
N ILE A 60 5.22 -15.70 2.56
CA ILE A 60 4.42 -14.52 2.89
C ILE A 60 3.02 -14.80 2.34
N GLN A 61 2.03 -14.84 3.24
CA GLN A 61 0.63 -15.04 2.88
C GLN A 61 -0.14 -13.75 3.11
N SER A 62 -1.15 -13.48 2.29
CA SER A 62 -2.15 -12.47 2.63
C SER A 62 -3.00 -12.97 3.80
N LEU A 63 -3.75 -12.05 4.43
CA LEU A 63 -4.64 -12.39 5.54
C LEU A 63 -5.81 -13.32 5.18
N ASN A 64 -6.05 -13.58 3.90
CA ASN A 64 -7.03 -14.55 3.41
C ASN A 64 -6.38 -15.88 2.95
N ASP A 65 -5.23 -16.24 3.55
CA ASP A 65 -4.48 -17.49 3.32
C ASP A 65 -4.04 -17.73 1.86
N ARG A 66 -3.95 -16.68 1.03
CA ARG A 66 -3.39 -16.81 -0.32
C ARG A 66 -1.87 -16.62 -0.25
N ASP A 67 -1.15 -17.50 -0.94
CA ASP A 67 0.30 -17.35 -1.10
C ASP A 67 0.60 -16.16 -2.01
N LEU A 68 1.52 -15.30 -1.56
CA LEU A 68 1.93 -14.12 -2.31
C LEU A 68 3.28 -14.34 -2.98
N VAL A 69 3.39 -13.81 -4.21
CA VAL A 69 4.66 -13.77 -4.95
C VAL A 69 5.18 -12.35 -4.96
N VAL A 70 6.42 -12.16 -4.52
CA VAL A 70 7.12 -10.88 -4.62
C VAL A 70 7.78 -10.79 -6.00
N VAL A 71 7.31 -9.85 -6.83
CA VAL A 71 7.87 -9.60 -8.16
C VAL A 71 8.58 -8.24 -8.20
N LYS A 72 9.68 -8.14 -8.94
CA LYS A 72 10.33 -6.85 -9.19
C LYS A 72 9.38 -5.95 -9.98
N ARG A 73 9.23 -4.68 -9.59
CA ARG A 73 8.36 -3.71 -10.28
C ARG A 73 8.65 -3.61 -11.78
N SER A 74 9.92 -3.60 -12.17
CA SER A 74 10.32 -3.59 -13.59
C SER A 74 9.89 -4.86 -14.34
N PHE A 75 9.93 -6.01 -13.67
CA PHE A 75 9.48 -7.27 -14.25
C PHE A 75 7.96 -7.30 -14.41
N LEU A 76 7.21 -6.88 -13.39
CA LEU A 76 5.75 -6.77 -13.47
C LEU A 76 5.33 -5.82 -14.58
N ARG A 77 5.95 -4.64 -14.68
CA ARG A 77 5.70 -3.69 -15.77
C ARG A 77 5.93 -4.35 -17.13
N ASN A 78 7.09 -4.99 -17.33
CA ASN A 78 7.39 -5.63 -18.60
C ASN A 78 6.41 -6.76 -18.92
N LEU A 79 5.93 -7.51 -17.93
CA LEU A 79 4.88 -8.52 -18.12
C LEU A 79 3.58 -7.89 -18.63
N ILE A 80 3.15 -6.78 -18.02
CA ILE A 80 1.92 -6.08 -18.41
C ILE A 80 2.10 -5.42 -19.80
N ASP A 81 3.27 -4.85 -20.09
CA ASP A 81 3.60 -4.25 -21.39
C ASP A 81 3.51 -5.28 -22.54
N CYS A 82 3.76 -6.55 -22.27
CA CYS A 82 3.64 -7.63 -23.27
C CYS A 82 2.19 -8.08 -23.52
N LEU A 83 1.23 -7.68 -22.67
CA LEU A 83 -0.17 -8.04 -22.84
C LEU A 83 -0.82 -7.19 -23.94
N LYS A 84 -1.89 -7.71 -24.55
CA LYS A 84 -2.74 -6.90 -25.44
C LYS A 84 -3.43 -5.81 -24.64
N GLU A 85 -3.78 -4.71 -25.31
CA GLU A 85 -4.46 -3.58 -24.68
C GLU A 85 -5.69 -3.98 -23.84
N THR A 86 -6.54 -4.86 -24.36
CA THR A 86 -7.72 -5.37 -23.63
C THR A 86 -7.37 -6.11 -22.34
N GLU A 87 -6.25 -6.83 -22.34
CA GLU A 87 -5.76 -7.58 -21.18
C GLU A 87 -5.09 -6.64 -20.16
N GLN A 88 -4.40 -5.60 -20.63
CA GLN A 88 -3.85 -4.54 -19.77
C GLN A 88 -4.97 -3.82 -19.02
N ILE A 89 -6.05 -3.47 -19.72
CA ILE A 89 -7.25 -2.84 -19.13
C ILE A 89 -7.85 -3.77 -18.08
N TYR A 90 -8.13 -5.03 -18.45
CA TYR A 90 -8.69 -6.01 -17.52
C TYR A 90 -7.84 -6.20 -16.26
N PHE A 91 -6.52 -6.25 -16.41
CA PHE A 91 -5.62 -6.38 -15.28
C PHE A 91 -5.65 -5.13 -14.39
N GLY A 92 -5.74 -3.93 -14.98
CA GLY A 92 -5.92 -2.67 -14.28
C GLY A 92 -7.19 -2.65 -13.45
N ASP A 93 -8.33 -3.00 -14.06
CA ASP A 93 -9.64 -3.09 -13.40
C ASP A 93 -9.59 -4.05 -12.21
N LYS A 94 -9.05 -5.26 -12.40
CA LYS A 94 -8.94 -6.26 -11.32
C LYS A 94 -8.03 -5.82 -10.18
N LEU A 95 -6.97 -5.09 -10.49
CA LEU A 95 -6.11 -4.54 -9.44
C LEU A 95 -6.82 -3.41 -8.69
N GLY A 96 -7.59 -2.56 -9.37
CA GLY A 96 -8.43 -1.52 -8.74
C GLY A 96 -9.50 -2.12 -7.82
N GLU A 97 -10.21 -3.15 -8.29
CA GLU A 97 -11.17 -3.93 -7.50
C GLU A 97 -10.53 -4.54 -6.25
N PHE A 98 -9.34 -5.13 -6.38
CA PHE A 98 -8.60 -5.67 -5.25
C PHE A 98 -8.34 -4.61 -4.15
N ILE A 99 -7.88 -3.41 -4.53
CA ILE A 99 -7.65 -2.32 -3.56
C ILE A 99 -8.97 -1.92 -2.88
N ASN A 100 -10.05 -1.79 -3.67
CA ASN A 100 -11.36 -1.44 -3.15
C ASN A 100 -11.95 -2.49 -2.20
N ASP A 101 -11.79 -3.78 -2.51
CA ASP A 101 -12.28 -4.87 -1.67
C ASP A 101 -11.52 -4.93 -0.33
N ILE A 102 -10.20 -4.70 -0.34
CA ILE A 102 -9.43 -4.58 0.90
C ILE A 102 -9.93 -3.38 1.71
N ALA A 103 -10.10 -2.21 1.08
CA ALA A 103 -10.63 -1.04 1.76
C ALA A 103 -12.02 -1.32 2.36
N ARG A 104 -12.90 -2.03 1.66
CA ARG A 104 -14.22 -2.44 2.16
C ARG A 104 -14.12 -3.37 3.38
N ILE A 105 -13.28 -4.40 3.34
CA ILE A 105 -13.05 -5.32 4.45
C ILE A 105 -12.64 -4.57 5.72
N TYR A 106 -11.87 -3.50 5.58
CA TYR A 106 -11.42 -2.66 6.69
C TYR A 106 -12.36 -1.52 7.07
N GLY A 107 -13.54 -1.40 6.45
CA GLY A 107 -14.48 -0.30 6.70
C GLY A 107 -13.93 1.07 6.24
N LYS A 108 -13.07 1.06 5.23
CA LYS A 108 -12.31 2.18 4.68
C LYS A 108 -12.62 2.47 3.20
N GLN A 109 -13.77 2.00 2.71
CA GLN A 109 -14.17 2.11 1.30
C GLN A 109 -14.17 3.56 0.77
N GLU A 110 -14.58 4.53 1.58
CA GLU A 110 -14.61 5.96 1.22
C GLU A 110 -13.31 6.71 1.56
N ASP A 111 -12.36 6.05 2.24
CA ASP A 111 -11.12 6.67 2.70
C ASP A 111 -10.06 6.61 1.58
N LEU A 112 -10.06 7.62 0.72
CA LEU A 112 -9.11 7.71 -0.39
C LEU A 112 -7.66 7.69 0.10
N GLN A 113 -7.37 8.36 1.22
CA GLN A 113 -6.02 8.38 1.78
C GLN A 113 -5.56 6.98 2.17
N TYR A 114 -6.44 6.20 2.81
CA TYR A 114 -6.15 4.80 3.12
C TYR A 114 -5.79 3.98 1.87
N LYS A 115 -6.53 4.17 0.76
CA LYS A 115 -6.27 3.44 -0.49
C LYS A 115 -4.93 3.85 -1.13
N ILE A 116 -4.58 5.14 -1.09
CA ILE A 116 -3.29 5.64 -1.60
C ILE A 116 -2.15 5.10 -0.75
N ASP A 117 -2.25 5.23 0.58
CA ASP A 117 -1.26 4.71 1.52
C ASP A 117 -1.08 3.20 1.34
N PHE A 118 -2.17 2.47 1.06
CA PHE A 118 -2.09 1.04 0.77
C PHE A 118 -1.33 0.75 -0.52
N CYS A 119 -1.58 1.49 -1.60
CA CYS A 119 -0.82 1.34 -2.85
C CYS A 119 0.67 1.66 -2.69
N ASP A 120 1.00 2.67 -1.89
CA ASP A 120 2.39 3.04 -1.57
C ASP A 120 3.07 1.95 -0.73
N ASN A 121 2.39 1.44 0.30
CA ASN A 121 2.90 0.33 1.12
C ASN A 121 3.10 -0.98 0.32
N LEU A 122 2.31 -1.19 -0.72
CA LEU A 122 2.49 -2.31 -1.67
C LEU A 122 3.60 -2.05 -2.71
N GLY A 123 4.16 -0.84 -2.76
CA GLY A 123 5.20 -0.46 -3.69
C GLY A 123 4.70 -0.26 -5.13
N PHE A 124 3.41 0.01 -5.31
CA PHE A 124 2.81 0.25 -6.63
C PHE A 124 3.22 1.62 -7.18
N PHE A 125 2.91 2.68 -6.44
CA PHE A 125 3.31 4.06 -6.72
C PHE A 125 3.39 4.84 -5.40
N ASN A 126 4.27 5.84 -5.37
CA ASN A 126 4.45 6.68 -4.19
C ASN A 126 3.17 7.46 -3.89
N ASN A 127 2.90 7.74 -2.62
CA ASN A 127 1.85 8.66 -2.22
C ASN A 127 2.23 10.10 -2.59
N LEU A 128 1.96 10.48 -3.83
CA LEU A 128 2.14 11.83 -4.35
C LEU A 128 0.76 12.35 -4.76
N LEU A 129 0.27 13.35 -4.02
CA LEU A 129 -0.92 14.12 -4.36
C LEU A 129 -0.47 15.48 -4.90
N ASP A 130 -1.12 15.97 -5.95
CA ASP A 130 -0.97 17.35 -6.37
C ASP A 130 -1.86 18.30 -5.55
N GLU A 131 -1.73 19.61 -5.80
CA GLU A 131 -2.48 20.67 -5.11
C GLU A 131 -4.00 20.57 -5.30
N SER A 132 -4.46 19.78 -6.27
CA SER A 132 -5.87 19.53 -6.59
C SER A 132 -6.34 18.13 -6.14
N ASN A 133 -5.55 17.43 -5.31
CA ASN A 133 -5.80 16.06 -4.83
C ASN A 133 -5.84 14.98 -5.92
N TYR A 134 -5.20 15.20 -7.08
CA TYR A 134 -4.96 14.12 -8.03
C TYR A 134 -3.80 13.26 -7.55
N VAL A 135 -3.98 11.94 -7.62
CA VAL A 135 -2.90 10.99 -7.34
C VAL A 135 -1.95 10.93 -8.53
N LEU A 136 -0.69 11.26 -8.29
CA LEU A 136 0.37 11.29 -9.29
C LEU A 136 1.02 9.91 -9.41
N VAL A 137 0.87 9.31 -10.58
CA VAL A 137 1.47 8.02 -10.91
C VAL A 137 2.75 8.24 -11.70
N GLU A 138 3.82 7.60 -11.28
CA GLU A 138 5.01 7.54 -12.11
C GLU A 138 4.71 6.79 -13.42
N LYS A 139 5.06 7.38 -14.56
CA LYS A 139 4.95 6.74 -15.89
C LYS A 139 5.57 5.33 -15.97
N LYS A 140 6.49 5.00 -15.05
CA LYS A 140 7.13 3.69 -14.94
C LYS A 140 6.28 2.63 -14.20
N PHE A 141 5.10 2.97 -13.71
CA PHE A 141 4.22 2.06 -13.00
C PHE A 141 3.67 0.96 -13.90
N GLY A 142 3.22 1.32 -15.10
CA GLY A 142 2.64 0.40 -16.06
C GLY A 142 2.29 1.11 -17.38
N PRO A 143 1.87 0.34 -18.41
CA PRO A 143 1.41 0.92 -19.66
C PRO A 143 0.15 1.76 -19.45
N ALA A 144 -0.05 2.77 -20.29
CA ALA A 144 -1.07 3.81 -20.08
C ALA A 144 -2.48 3.23 -19.87
N LYS A 145 -2.87 2.24 -20.68
CA LYS A 145 -4.21 1.64 -20.63
C LYS A 145 -4.46 0.85 -19.34
N PHE A 146 -3.44 0.17 -18.83
CA PHE A 146 -3.50 -0.44 -17.50
C PHE A 146 -3.67 0.61 -16.40
N VAL A 147 -2.90 1.71 -16.45
CA VAL A 147 -2.98 2.78 -15.44
C VAL A 147 -4.34 3.49 -15.50
N GLU A 148 -4.84 3.81 -16.69
CA GLU A 148 -6.16 4.42 -16.90
C GLU A 148 -7.28 3.55 -16.31
N ALA A 149 -7.26 2.25 -16.61
CA ALA A 149 -8.24 1.28 -16.12
C ALA A 149 -8.18 1.15 -14.59
N PHE A 150 -6.97 0.95 -14.04
CA PHE A 150 -6.74 0.91 -12.60
C PHE A 150 -7.32 2.15 -11.92
N TYR A 151 -7.08 3.35 -12.46
CA TYR A 151 -7.56 4.61 -11.89
C TYR A 151 -9.07 4.80 -11.98
N THR A 152 -9.65 4.41 -13.12
CA THR A 152 -11.08 4.59 -13.37
C THR A 152 -11.90 3.77 -12.37
N ASP A 153 -11.50 2.53 -12.09
CA ASP A 153 -12.14 1.70 -11.07
C ASP A 153 -11.75 2.09 -9.63
N TYR A 154 -10.50 2.52 -9.42
CA TYR A 154 -9.97 2.99 -8.13
C TYR A 154 -10.69 4.25 -7.61
N LEU A 155 -11.05 5.20 -8.49
CA LEU A 155 -11.69 6.47 -8.11
C LEU A 155 -13.22 6.44 -8.16
N ASN A 156 -13.84 5.66 -9.06
CA ASN A 156 -15.27 5.83 -9.36
C ASN A 156 -16.20 4.76 -8.76
N LYS A 157 -15.70 3.62 -8.28
CA LYS A 157 -16.56 2.61 -7.65
C LYS A 157 -16.88 3.00 -6.19
N LYS A 158 -17.96 3.78 -6.05
CA LYS A 158 -18.73 3.94 -4.80
C LYS A 158 -19.38 2.61 -4.42
#